data_AF-A0A0S7XHP1-F1
#
_entry.id   AF-A0A0S7XHP1-F1
#
_cell.length_a   1.000
_cell.length_b   1.000
_cell.length_c   1.000
_cell.angle_alpha   90.00
_cell.angle_beta   90.00
_cell.angle_gamma   90.00
#
_symmetry.space_group_name_H-M   'P 1'
#
loop_
_entity.id
_entity.type
_entity.pdbx_description
1 polymer ?
#
loop_
_entity_poly.entity_id
_entity_poly.type
_entity_poly.pdbx_seq_one_letter_code
_entity_poly.pdbx_strand_id
1 'polypeptide(L)'
;MSERDVAAALVWTPAGELVFRQLSWLDRRDKLMLWSPKTGEARVVVQRPAEEWGIHYDSPLGTLEPNGKRLALVYARPGSRLGLARNRELWAVDLRTGSRRLLYPDIWTDELLWRDGRIYLKERNNLWSLSPDGGRLRRESYLPPPEGVRSP
;
A
#
# COMPACT_ATOMS: atom_id res chain seq x y z
N MET A 1 7.70 -24.83 -12.01
CA MET A 1 6.81 -23.67 -11.72
C MET A 1 6.60 -22.93 -13.02
N SER A 2 5.38 -22.55 -13.37
CA SER A 2 5.10 -21.74 -14.57
C SER A 2 5.01 -20.25 -14.20
N GLU A 3 5.53 -19.38 -15.07
CA GLU A 3 5.71 -17.95 -14.83
C GLU A 3 4.38 -17.16 -14.98
N ARG A 4 3.35 -17.50 -14.20
CA ARG A 4 1.98 -17.01 -14.42
C ARG A 4 1.26 -16.39 -13.22
N ASP A 5 1.90 -16.37 -12.06
CA ASP A 5 1.46 -15.61 -10.89
C ASP A 5 2.65 -14.79 -10.34
N VAL A 6 2.42 -13.53 -9.97
CA VAL A 6 3.41 -12.67 -9.29
C VAL A 6 2.90 -12.35 -7.90
N ALA A 7 3.65 -12.77 -6.88
CA ALA A 7 3.36 -12.47 -5.48
C ALA A 7 4.34 -11.41 -4.94
N ALA A 8 3.82 -10.38 -4.27
CA ALA A 8 4.62 -9.36 -3.60
C ALA A 8 4.16 -9.21 -2.14
N ALA A 9 5.03 -9.57 -1.20
CA ALA A 9 4.79 -9.35 0.22
C ALA A 9 4.65 -7.86 0.52
N LEU A 10 3.67 -7.49 1.35
CA LEU A 10 3.39 -6.11 1.72
C LEU A 10 3.83 -5.83 3.16
N VAL A 11 3.20 -6.50 4.12
CA VAL A 11 3.34 -6.18 5.55
C VAL A 11 2.80 -7.32 6.42
N TRP A 12 3.41 -7.53 7.59
CA TRP A 12 2.94 -8.47 8.60
C TRP A 12 1.96 -7.81 9.56
N THR A 13 0.83 -8.47 9.87
CA THR A 13 -0.12 -8.01 10.89
C THR A 13 0.43 -8.24 12.31
N PRO A 14 0.01 -7.46 13.31
CA PRO A 14 0.30 -7.72 14.73
C PRO A 14 -0.16 -9.11 15.22
N ALA A 15 -1.09 -9.77 14.50
CA ALA A 15 -1.52 -11.14 14.80
C ALA A 15 -0.57 -12.22 14.23
N GLY A 16 0.42 -11.83 13.43
CA GLY A 16 1.37 -12.72 12.75
C GLY A 16 0.87 -13.27 11.41
N GLU A 17 -0.02 -12.57 10.72
CA GLU A 17 -0.48 -12.92 9.36
C GLU A 17 0.27 -12.09 8.31
N LEU A 18 0.50 -12.61 7.12
CA LEU A 18 1.11 -11.86 6.01
C LEU A 18 0.03 -11.27 5.11
N VAL A 19 0.07 -9.95 4.92
CA VAL A 19 -0.60 -9.28 3.80
C VAL A 19 0.32 -9.33 2.58
N PHE A 20 -0.20 -9.73 1.43
CA PHE A 20 0.54 -9.72 0.16
C PHE A 20 -0.38 -9.46 -1.05
N ARG A 21 0.21 -8.93 -2.14
CA ARG A 21 -0.43 -8.88 -3.46
C ARG A 21 -0.20 -10.21 -4.18
N GLN A 22 -1.22 -10.75 -4.82
CA GLN A 22 -1.11 -11.80 -5.85
C GLN A 22 -1.73 -11.27 -7.14
N LEU A 23 -0.91 -11.05 -8.16
CA LEU A 23 -1.36 -10.81 -9.53
C LEU A 23 -1.36 -12.16 -10.26
N SER A 24 -2.53 -12.67 -10.66
CA SER A 24 -2.64 -13.89 -11.45
C SER A 24 -3.01 -13.60 -12.89
N TRP A 25 -2.24 -14.17 -13.81
CA TRP A 25 -2.46 -14.04 -15.25
C TRP A 25 -3.45 -15.07 -15.79
N LEU A 26 -3.76 -16.12 -15.02
CA LEU A 26 -4.66 -17.21 -15.42
C LEU A 26 -6.14 -16.78 -15.31
N ASP A 27 -6.53 -16.15 -14.21
CA ASP A 27 -7.90 -15.63 -13.99
C ASP A 27 -8.03 -14.11 -14.28
N ARG A 28 -6.92 -13.48 -14.71
CA ARG A 28 -6.73 -12.03 -14.88
C ARG A 28 -7.19 -11.22 -13.67
N ARG A 29 -6.86 -11.64 -12.45
CA ARG A 29 -7.17 -10.89 -11.23
C ARG A 29 -5.92 -10.36 -10.53
N ASP A 30 -6.06 -9.15 -9.99
CA ASP A 30 -5.16 -8.61 -8.97
C ASP A 30 -5.85 -8.80 -7.61
N LYS A 31 -5.16 -9.41 -6.65
CA LYS A 31 -5.72 -9.82 -5.36
C LYS A 31 -4.87 -9.26 -4.23
N LEU A 32 -5.52 -8.65 -3.25
CA LEU A 32 -4.94 -8.46 -1.93
C LEU A 32 -5.30 -9.70 -1.11
N MET A 33 -4.28 -10.40 -0.61
CA MET A 33 -4.40 -11.66 0.11
C MET A 33 -3.93 -11.49 1.55
N LEU A 34 -4.52 -12.27 2.46
CA LEU A 34 -4.07 -12.42 3.84
C LEU A 34 -3.80 -13.91 4.10
N TRP A 35 -2.58 -14.25 4.54
CA TRP A 35 -2.14 -15.61 4.83
C TRP A 35 -1.77 -15.80 6.31
N SER A 36 -2.24 -16.90 6.89
CA SER A 36 -1.94 -17.31 8.26
C SER A 36 -0.84 -18.37 8.25
N PRO A 37 0.39 -18.11 8.74
CA PRO A 37 1.40 -19.14 8.92
C PRO A 37 1.01 -20.17 10.01
N LYS A 38 -0.01 -19.88 10.82
CA LYS A 38 -0.51 -20.75 11.89
C LYS A 38 -1.46 -21.84 11.38
N THR A 39 -2.17 -21.60 10.28
CA THR A 39 -3.08 -22.58 9.65
C THR A 39 -2.64 -23.00 8.24
N GLY A 40 -1.70 -22.27 7.63
CA GLY A 40 -1.29 -22.42 6.23
C GLY A 40 -2.25 -21.79 5.22
N GLU A 41 -3.43 -21.33 5.66
CA GLU A 41 -4.50 -20.86 4.79
C GLU A 41 -4.29 -19.41 4.32
N ALA A 42 -4.68 -19.13 3.08
CA ALA A 42 -4.74 -17.78 2.52
C ALA A 42 -6.15 -17.45 2.04
N ARG A 43 -6.63 -16.25 2.36
CA ARG A 43 -7.92 -15.73 1.89
C ARG A 43 -7.78 -14.44 1.09
N VAL A 44 -8.70 -14.24 0.16
CA VAL A 44 -8.87 -12.96 -0.55
C VAL A 44 -9.41 -11.92 0.44
N VAL A 45 -8.79 -10.74 0.45
CA VAL A 45 -9.27 -9.53 1.14
C VAL A 45 -9.90 -8.58 0.12
N VAL A 46 -9.24 -8.34 -1.01
CA VAL A 46 -9.76 -7.56 -2.13
C VAL A 46 -9.44 -8.30 -3.42
N GLN A 47 -10.38 -8.32 -4.37
CA GLN A 47 -10.14 -8.81 -5.73
C GLN A 47 -10.70 -7.83 -6.77
N ARG A 48 -10.09 -7.84 -7.95
CA ARG A 48 -10.41 -6.97 -9.10
C ARG A 48 -9.85 -7.54 -10.40
N PRO A 49 -10.30 -7.12 -11.59
CA PRO A 49 -9.60 -7.41 -12.84
C PRO A 49 -8.18 -6.82 -12.82
N ALA A 50 -7.20 -7.54 -13.35
CA ALA A 50 -5.80 -7.10 -13.47
C ALA A 50 -5.64 -5.90 -14.43
N GLU A 51 -6.45 -5.88 -15.49
CA GLU A 51 -6.52 -4.79 -16.48
C GLU A 51 -6.96 -3.46 -15.85
N GLU A 52 -7.70 -3.51 -14.74
CA GLU A 52 -8.37 -2.39 -14.10
C GLU A 52 -7.44 -1.46 -13.31
N TRP A 53 -6.11 -1.65 -13.32
CA TRP A 53 -5.13 -0.78 -12.64
C TRP A 53 -3.86 -0.49 -13.47
N GLY A 54 -3.78 -1.00 -14.71
CA GLY A 54 -2.52 -1.11 -15.44
C GLY A 54 -1.70 -2.31 -14.96
N ILE A 55 -1.16 -3.07 -15.93
CA ILE A 55 -0.32 -4.24 -15.67
C ILE A 55 1.09 -3.74 -15.30
N HIS A 56 1.26 -3.35 -14.04
CA HIS A 56 2.46 -2.67 -13.56
C HIS A 56 3.10 -3.42 -12.39
N TYR A 57 4.41 -3.65 -12.55
CA TYR A 57 5.31 -4.35 -11.63
C TYR A 57 5.78 -3.48 -10.47
N ASP A 58 5.34 -2.22 -10.40
CA ASP A 58 5.42 -1.41 -9.19
C ASP A 58 4.81 -2.20 -8.03
N SER A 59 5.66 -2.62 -7.09
CA SER A 59 5.19 -3.18 -5.82
C SER A 59 4.30 -2.15 -5.14
N PRO A 60 3.06 -2.49 -4.76
CA PRO A 60 2.25 -1.58 -3.97
C PRO A 60 2.97 -1.26 -2.66
N LEU A 61 2.80 -0.03 -2.16
CA LEU A 61 3.30 0.36 -0.85
C LEU A 61 2.16 0.20 0.16
N GLY A 62 2.36 -0.62 1.19
CA GLY A 62 1.34 -0.94 2.19
C GLY A 62 1.89 -0.79 3.61
N THR A 63 1.06 -0.28 4.50
CA THR A 63 1.40 -0.09 5.92
C THR A 63 0.14 -0.21 6.78
N LEU A 64 0.26 -0.78 7.98
CA LEU A 64 -0.89 -1.13 8.82
C LEU A 64 -1.15 -0.10 9.91
N GLU A 65 -2.42 0.15 10.17
CA GLU A 65 -2.86 0.69 11.45
C GLU A 65 -2.32 -0.19 12.60
N PRO A 66 -1.78 0.37 13.70
CA PRO A 66 -1.16 -0.41 14.77
C PRO A 66 -2.03 -1.50 15.42
N ASN A 67 -3.35 -1.47 15.19
CA ASN A 67 -4.31 -2.47 15.65
C ASN A 67 -4.49 -3.67 14.67
N GLY A 68 -3.83 -3.66 13.51
CA GLY A 68 -3.91 -4.68 12.46
C GLY A 68 -5.20 -4.71 11.62
N LYS A 69 -6.16 -3.81 11.86
CA LYS A 69 -7.50 -3.86 11.22
C LYS A 69 -7.54 -3.17 9.86
N ARG A 70 -6.84 -2.03 9.72
CA ARG A 70 -6.81 -1.22 8.51
C ARG A 70 -5.42 -1.22 7.88
N LEU A 71 -5.39 -1.30 6.55
CA LEU A 71 -4.20 -1.18 5.71
C LEU A 71 -4.30 0.11 4.90
N ALA A 72 -3.33 1.01 5.06
CA ALA A 72 -3.10 2.11 4.14
C ALA A 72 -2.26 1.60 2.97
N LEU A 73 -2.69 1.92 1.75
CA LEU A 73 -2.31 1.14 0.58
C LEU A 73 -2.24 2.00 -0.69
N VAL A 74 -1.07 2.10 -1.31
CA VAL A 74 -0.83 2.86 -2.55
C VAL A 74 -0.70 1.91 -3.74
N TYR A 75 -1.54 2.12 -4.77
CA TYR A 75 -1.56 1.38 -6.04
C TYR A 75 -1.76 2.34 -7.23
N ALA A 76 -1.48 1.87 -8.45
CA ALA A 76 -1.78 2.60 -9.68
C ALA A 76 -3.30 2.74 -9.95
N ARG A 77 -3.73 3.95 -10.34
CA ARG A 77 -5.12 4.32 -10.67
C ARG A 77 -5.69 3.46 -11.82
N PRO A 78 -6.98 3.10 -11.77
CA PRO A 78 -7.66 2.47 -12.90
C PRO A 78 -7.50 3.13 -14.26
N GLY A 79 -7.20 2.32 -15.28
CA GLY A 79 -7.06 2.75 -16.67
C GLY A 79 -5.89 3.70 -16.96
N SER A 80 -5.00 3.94 -15.97
CA SER A 80 -3.87 4.85 -16.14
C SER A 80 -2.80 4.30 -17.12
N ARG A 81 -2.12 5.20 -17.83
CA ARG A 81 -1.06 4.87 -18.79
C ARG A 81 0.33 5.09 -18.18
N LEU A 82 1.32 4.36 -18.68
CA LEU A 82 2.72 4.43 -18.26
C LEU A 82 3.31 5.84 -18.31
N GLY A 83 4.33 6.09 -17.47
CA GLY A 83 5.24 7.23 -17.57
C GLY A 83 4.86 8.51 -16.80
N LEU A 84 3.64 8.63 -16.29
CA LEU A 84 3.23 9.80 -15.50
C LEU A 84 3.28 9.52 -13.99
N ALA A 85 4.13 10.26 -13.27
CA ALA A 85 4.37 10.11 -11.84
C ALA A 85 3.20 10.54 -10.91
N ARG A 86 1.98 10.72 -11.43
CA ARG A 86 0.77 11.04 -10.64
C ARG A 86 -0.40 10.08 -10.91
N ASN A 87 -0.06 8.86 -11.32
CA ASN A 87 -1.02 7.80 -11.61
C ASN A 87 -1.20 6.80 -10.46
N ARG A 88 -0.91 7.17 -9.19
CA ARG A 88 -1.20 6.32 -8.01
C ARG A 88 -2.25 6.96 -7.10
N GLU A 89 -2.89 6.13 -6.29
CA GLU A 89 -3.94 6.51 -5.34
C GLU A 89 -3.69 5.85 -3.99
N LEU A 90 -3.93 6.58 -2.90
CA LEU A 90 -3.89 6.05 -1.54
C LEU A 90 -5.30 5.61 -1.09
N TRP A 91 -5.42 4.35 -0.71
CA TRP A 91 -6.63 3.72 -0.21
C TRP A 91 -6.47 3.25 1.23
N ALA A 92 -7.55 3.26 2.01
CA ALA A 92 -7.69 2.47 3.23
C ALA A 92 -8.48 1.20 2.91
N VAL A 93 -8.03 0.06 3.42
CA VAL A 93 -8.71 -1.25 3.31
C VAL A 93 -8.94 -1.83 4.70
N ASP A 94 -10.18 -2.17 5.04
CA ASP A 94 -10.50 -3.03 6.20
C ASP A 94 -10.14 -4.48 5.86
N LEU A 95 -9.21 -5.08 6.60
CA LEU A 95 -8.71 -6.43 6.31
C LEU A 95 -9.71 -7.55 6.66
N ARG A 96 -10.73 -7.26 7.47
CA ARG A 96 -11.78 -8.22 7.85
C ARG A 96 -12.90 -8.26 6.82
N THR A 97 -13.34 -7.11 6.31
CA THR A 97 -14.48 -7.03 5.37
C THR A 97 -14.08 -6.87 3.90
N GLY A 98 -12.82 -6.51 3.61
CA GLY A 98 -12.39 -6.13 2.26
C GLY A 98 -12.89 -4.76 1.80
N SER A 99 -13.58 -4.02 2.68
CA SER A 99 -14.12 -2.70 2.35
C SER A 99 -12.99 -1.69 2.11
N ARG A 100 -12.95 -1.10 0.91
CA ARG A 100 -11.94 -0.12 0.49
C ARG A 100 -12.51 1.29 0.37
N ARG A 101 -11.74 2.30 0.76
CA ARG A 101 -12.10 3.73 0.64
C ARG A 101 -10.89 4.53 0.17
N LEU A 102 -11.07 5.36 -0.85
CA LEU A 102 -10.06 6.29 -1.33
C LEU A 102 -9.79 7.34 -0.23
N LEU A 103 -8.52 7.56 0.12
CA LEU A 103 -8.09 8.61 1.04
C LEU A 103 -7.54 9.83 0.30
N TYR A 104 -6.76 9.59 -0.76
CA TYR A 104 -6.14 10.65 -1.55
C TYR A 104 -5.85 10.22 -3.00
N PRO A 105 -6.29 10.99 -4.02
CA PRO A 105 -6.02 10.74 -5.43
C PRO A 105 -4.67 11.34 -5.89
N ASP A 106 -4.17 10.95 -7.07
CA ASP A 106 -3.06 11.62 -7.78
C ASP A 106 -1.75 11.75 -6.98
N ILE A 107 -1.41 10.71 -6.21
CA ILE A 107 -0.28 10.72 -5.27
C ILE A 107 0.99 10.11 -5.88
N TRP A 108 2.15 10.62 -5.48
CA TRP A 108 3.41 9.90 -5.54
C TRP A 108 3.95 9.72 -4.12
N THR A 109 4.55 8.58 -3.84
CA THR A 109 5.35 8.38 -2.63
C THR A 109 6.35 7.26 -2.85
N ASP A 110 7.50 7.40 -2.22
CA ASP A 110 8.62 6.45 -2.25
C ASP A 110 8.54 5.51 -1.02
N GLU A 111 8.05 6.02 0.12
CA GLU A 111 7.79 5.27 1.36
C GLU A 111 6.39 5.58 1.92
N LEU A 112 5.82 4.67 2.72
CA LEU A 112 4.50 4.81 3.34
C LEU A 112 4.52 4.24 4.76
N LEU A 113 4.07 5.02 5.76
CA LEU A 113 4.10 4.63 7.18
C LEU A 113 2.83 5.08 7.92
N TRP A 114 2.11 4.16 8.55
CA TRP A 114 1.04 4.50 9.50
C TRP A 114 1.60 4.52 10.91
N ARG A 115 1.50 5.66 11.59
CA ARG A 115 2.04 5.88 12.93
C ARG A 115 1.25 6.97 13.65
N ASP A 116 1.13 6.89 14.98
CA ASP A 116 0.63 7.98 15.83
C ASP A 116 -0.73 8.58 15.37
N GLY A 117 -1.64 7.70 14.92
CA GLY A 117 -2.97 8.06 14.42
C GLY A 117 -3.00 8.71 13.02
N ARG A 118 -1.88 8.70 12.28
CA ARG A 118 -1.71 9.30 10.95
C ARG A 118 -1.11 8.34 9.94
N ILE A 119 -1.31 8.66 8.66
CA ILE A 119 -0.54 8.08 7.56
C ILE A 119 0.46 9.13 7.10
N TYR A 120 1.74 8.76 7.10
CA TYR A 120 2.86 9.53 6.60
C TYR A 120 3.32 8.97 5.25
N LEU A 121 3.75 9.85 4.36
CA LEU A 121 4.32 9.48 3.07
C LEU A 121 5.50 10.39 2.72
N LYS A 122 6.51 9.82 2.08
CA LYS A 122 7.76 10.49 1.71
C LYS A 122 7.85 10.64 0.20
N GLU A 123 7.91 11.87 -0.27
CA GLU A 123 8.12 12.22 -1.67
C GLU A 123 9.48 12.90 -1.79
N ARG A 124 10.52 12.13 -2.14
CA ARG A 124 11.93 12.54 -2.19
C ARG A 124 12.40 13.10 -0.83
N ASN A 125 12.47 14.43 -0.74
CA ASN A 125 12.92 15.18 0.45
C ASN A 125 11.75 15.82 1.22
N ASN A 126 10.49 15.53 0.85
CA ASN A 126 9.30 16.02 1.53
C ASN A 126 8.66 14.91 2.35
N LEU A 127 8.37 15.20 3.62
CA LEU A 127 7.46 14.41 4.43
C LEU A 127 6.06 15.04 4.36
N TRP A 128 5.06 14.22 4.08
CA TRP A 128 3.65 14.59 4.10
C TRP A 128 2.89 13.71 5.10
N SER A 129 1.77 14.18 5.64
CA SER A 129 0.84 13.33 6.38
C SER A 129 -0.63 13.63 6.09
N LEU A 130 -1.50 12.65 6.35
CA LEU A 130 -2.95 12.78 6.34
C LEU A 130 -3.58 12.00 7.51
N SER A 131 -4.86 12.26 7.77
CA SER A 131 -5.67 11.39 8.63
C SER A 131 -5.97 10.06 7.91
N PRO A 132 -6.02 8.92 8.62
CA PRO A 132 -6.61 7.67 8.13
C PRO A 132 -8.03 7.82 7.61
N ASP A 133 -8.74 8.83 8.10
CA ASP A 133 -10.11 9.12 7.70
C ASP A 133 -10.17 10.08 6.49
N GLY A 134 -9.02 10.41 5.89
CA GLY A 134 -8.87 11.16 4.65
C GLY A 134 -8.68 12.67 4.86
N GLY A 135 -8.89 13.44 3.79
CA GLY A 135 -8.81 14.90 3.81
C GLY A 135 -7.54 15.46 3.18
N ARG A 136 -7.14 16.67 3.61
CA ARG A 136 -5.98 17.38 3.02
C ARG A 136 -4.66 16.82 3.53
N LEU A 137 -3.74 16.51 2.60
CA LEU A 137 -2.32 16.35 2.91
C LEU A 137 -1.78 17.60 3.61
N ARG A 138 -0.96 17.38 4.65
CA ARG A 138 -0.18 18.41 5.33
C ARG A 138 1.29 18.14 5.07
N ARG A 139 2.05 19.19 4.72
CA ARG A 139 3.52 19.08 4.66
C ARG A 139 4.02 19.10 6.10
N GLU A 140 4.76 18.08 6.49
CA GLU A 140 5.39 18.02 7.80
C GLU A 140 6.78 18.66 7.71
N SER A 141 7.10 19.54 8.65
CA SER A 141 8.41 20.21 8.69
C SER A 141 9.48 19.21 9.13
N TYR A 142 10.16 18.59 8.17
CA TYR A 142 11.36 17.81 8.45
C TYR A 142 12.48 18.77 8.92
N LEU A 143 12.69 18.82 10.23
CA LEU A 143 13.97 19.29 10.76
C LEU A 143 15.03 18.30 10.25
N PRO A 144 16.06 18.74 9.50
CA PRO A 144 17.19 17.87 9.22
C PRO A 144 17.84 17.45 10.55
N PRO A 145 18.51 16.28 10.60
CA PRO A 145 19.35 15.96 11.74
C PRO A 145 20.36 17.10 11.93
N PRO A 146 20.64 17.54 13.18
CA PRO A 146 21.52 18.67 13.43
C PRO A 146 22.91 18.42 12.81
N GLU A 147 23.49 19.48 12.24
CA GLU A 147 24.74 19.41 11.50
C GLU A 147 25.85 18.79 12.37
N GLY A 148 26.28 17.58 12.00
CA GLY A 148 27.23 16.78 12.77
C GLY A 148 26.93 15.28 12.74
N VAL A 149 25.66 14.88 12.67
CA VAL A 149 25.29 13.45 12.58
C VAL A 149 25.50 12.94 11.14
N ARG A 150 26.72 12.52 10.84
CA ARG A 150 26.99 11.63 9.68
C ARG A 150 26.49 10.23 10.01
N SER A 151 25.77 9.61 9.08
CA SER A 151 25.52 8.17 9.11
C SER A 151 26.84 7.39 9.03
N PRO A 152 26.93 6.20 9.66
CA PRO A 152 28.04 5.28 9.45
C PRO A 152 28.06 4.70 8.03
#